data_AF-A0AAU6IJ26-F1
#
_entry.id   AF-A0AAU6IJ26-F1
#
_cell.length_a   1.000
_cell.length_b   1.000
_cell.length_c   1.000
_cell.angle_alpha   90.00
_cell.angle_beta   90.00
_cell.angle_gamma   90.00
#
_symmetry.space_group_name_H-M   'P 1'
#
loop_
_entity.id
_entity.type
_entity.pdbx_description
1 polymer ?
#
loop_
_entity_poly.entity_id
_entity_poly.type
_entity_poly.pdbx_seq_one_letter_code
_entity_poly.pdbx_strand_id
1 'polypeptide(L)'
;MVLVSAVMLALAGCNGGDLIAYDLPAKSARYTFEAKTNDVKTVWKYTSAEATKGDAPKVSPCMGDVTGSNKAACRPEPLIFLRYDFDLALDNTVKAGENHDITVVGYYQPRLTALPKVTSLKAETTFDGGSTWHPATTRATGKNTFTTTIKNPRRNQAPKGIGLRISATDSQGNTVRQTMPTAYTLR
;
A
#
# COMPACT_ATOMS: atom_id res chain seq x y z
N MET A 1 32.62 23.39 37.27
CA MET A 1 32.28 22.27 38.18
C MET A 1 30.87 21.83 37.82
N VAL A 2 30.55 20.62 37.35
CA VAL A 2 31.26 19.34 37.21
C VAL A 2 30.49 18.53 36.14
N LEU A 3 31.25 17.98 35.19
CA LEU A 3 31.09 16.78 34.35
C LEU A 3 29.76 16.36 33.66
N VAL A 4 29.86 16.37 32.32
CA VAL A 4 29.48 15.36 31.31
C VAL A 4 28.96 14.01 31.82
N SER A 5 27.86 13.54 31.22
CA SER A 5 27.71 12.12 30.82
C SER A 5 26.81 12.03 29.59
N ALA A 6 27.45 12.02 28.42
CA ALA A 6 26.87 11.46 27.21
C ALA A 6 26.85 9.95 27.37
N VAL A 7 25.67 9.37 27.60
CA VAL A 7 25.50 7.93 27.50
C VAL A 7 25.18 7.62 26.05
N MET A 8 26.23 7.39 25.25
CA MET A 8 26.10 6.54 24.07
C MET A 8 25.76 5.13 24.57
N LEU A 9 24.49 4.73 24.45
CA LEU A 9 24.14 3.33 24.55
C LEU A 9 24.43 2.68 23.19
N ALA A 10 25.67 2.21 23.04
CA ALA A 10 26.01 1.29 21.96
C ALA A 10 25.40 -0.09 22.28
N LEU A 11 24.18 -0.32 21.81
CA LEU A 11 23.58 -1.66 21.78
C LEU A 11 23.99 -2.34 20.47
N ALA A 12 25.20 -2.90 20.49
CA ALA A 12 25.55 -3.96 19.57
C ALA A 12 24.78 -5.23 19.97
N GLY A 13 23.92 -5.72 19.08
CA GLY A 13 23.41 -7.10 19.13
C GLY A 13 21.90 -7.26 19.29
N CYS A 14 21.15 -6.93 18.25
CA CYS A 14 20.03 -7.73 17.71
C CYS A 14 19.51 -7.04 16.44
N ASN A 15 19.61 -7.69 15.28
CA ASN A 15 18.93 -7.26 14.04
C ASN A 15 17.41 -7.53 14.15
N GLY A 16 16.76 -6.98 15.17
CA GLY A 16 15.32 -6.85 15.26
C GLY A 16 15.01 -5.38 14.97
N GLY A 17 14.42 -5.08 13.81
CA GLY A 17 14.05 -3.71 13.47
C GLY A 17 13.20 -3.10 14.58
N ASP A 18 13.52 -1.87 14.97
CA ASP A 18 12.70 -1.10 15.92
C ASP A 18 11.24 -1.19 15.50
N LEU A 19 10.43 -1.82 16.34
CA LEU A 19 8.98 -1.82 16.16
C LEU A 19 8.50 -0.43 16.53
N ILE A 20 8.36 0.41 15.51
CA ILE A 20 7.82 1.76 15.69
C ILE A 20 6.33 1.62 16.08
N ALA A 21 6.03 1.94 17.33
CA ALA A 21 4.69 2.02 17.88
C ALA A 21 4.32 3.47 18.17
N TYR A 22 3.05 3.81 17.99
CA TYR A 22 2.51 5.14 18.27
C TYR A 22 1.25 5.00 19.14
N ASP A 23 1.11 5.88 20.13
CA ASP A 23 -0.14 6.00 20.87
C ASP A 23 -1.13 6.83 20.06
N LEU A 24 -2.27 6.21 19.73
CA LEU A 24 -3.36 6.86 19.02
C LEU A 24 -4.52 7.17 19.99
N PRO A 25 -5.31 8.24 19.74
CA PRO A 25 -6.51 8.50 20.55
C PRO A 25 -7.49 7.33 20.54
N ALA A 26 -8.08 7.03 21.71
CA ALA A 26 -9.04 5.93 21.83
C ALA A 26 -10.34 6.13 21.04
N LYS A 27 -10.77 7.40 20.90
CA LYS A 27 -11.99 7.76 20.17
C LYS A 27 -11.81 7.57 18.67
N SER A 28 -12.92 7.30 17.99
CA SER A 28 -12.95 7.21 16.53
C SER A 28 -12.42 8.47 15.87
N ALA A 29 -11.47 8.32 14.95
CA ALA A 29 -10.88 9.40 14.18
C ALA A 29 -10.52 8.95 12.76
N ARG A 30 -10.31 9.93 11.88
CA ARG A 30 -9.77 9.70 10.52
C ARG A 30 -8.26 9.87 10.53
N TYR A 31 -7.56 8.82 10.13
CA TYR A 31 -6.10 8.79 10.06
C TYR A 31 -5.63 8.88 8.62
N THR A 32 -4.44 9.45 8.44
CA THR A 32 -3.66 9.31 7.22
C THR A 32 -2.39 8.57 7.56
N PHE A 33 -2.12 7.45 6.88
CA PHE A 33 -0.85 6.75 6.97
C PHE A 33 -0.14 6.85 5.63
N GLU A 34 1.11 7.27 5.66
CA GLU A 34 1.95 7.38 4.47
C GLU A 34 3.18 6.51 4.65
N ALA A 35 3.47 5.69 3.64
CA ALA A 35 4.70 4.92 3.55
C ALA A 35 5.36 5.16 2.20
N LYS A 36 6.70 5.22 2.21
CA LYS A 36 7.53 5.24 1.01
C LYS A 36 8.48 4.04 1.07
N THR A 37 8.43 3.19 0.06
CA THR A 37 9.36 2.07 -0.13
C THR A 37 10.01 2.24 -1.49
N ASN A 38 11.33 2.46 -1.51
CA ASN A 38 12.03 2.98 -2.67
C ASN A 38 11.32 4.24 -3.19
N ASP A 39 10.99 4.32 -4.48
CA ASP A 39 10.26 5.46 -5.04
C ASP A 39 8.73 5.29 -5.04
N VAL A 40 8.22 4.16 -4.54
CA VAL A 40 6.78 3.92 -4.44
C VAL A 40 6.24 4.58 -3.17
N LYS A 41 5.28 5.50 -3.36
CA LYS A 41 4.57 6.16 -2.26
C LYS A 41 3.16 5.60 -2.13
N THR A 42 2.78 5.16 -0.94
CA THR A 42 1.42 4.71 -0.63
C THR A 42 0.83 5.55 0.48
N VAL A 43 -0.38 6.07 0.26
CA VAL A 43 -1.12 6.88 1.23
C VAL A 43 -2.46 6.22 1.49
N TRP A 44 -2.71 5.85 2.74
CA TRP A 44 -3.98 5.37 3.22
C TRP A 44 -4.73 6.48 3.95
N LYS A 45 -6.05 6.55 3.77
CA LYS A 45 -6.94 7.32 4.63
C LYS A 45 -8.01 6.40 5.16
N TYR A 46 -8.13 6.29 6.47
CA TYR A 46 -9.01 5.30 7.08
C TYR A 46 -9.58 5.79 8.41
N THR A 47 -10.67 5.17 8.84
CA THR A 47 -11.24 5.41 10.17
C THR A 47 -10.78 4.32 11.12
N SER A 48 -10.26 4.70 12.28
CA SER A 48 -9.97 3.74 13.36
C SER A 48 -10.34 4.32 14.72
N ALA A 49 -10.36 3.44 15.72
CA ALA A 49 -10.67 3.69 17.12
C ALA A 49 -10.03 2.57 17.94
N GLU A 50 -9.95 2.72 19.26
CA GLU A 50 -9.48 1.64 20.13
C GLU A 50 -10.22 0.33 19.85
N ALA A 51 -9.48 -0.78 19.82
CA ALA A 51 -10.08 -2.09 19.68
C ALA A 51 -10.66 -2.54 21.02
N THR A 52 -11.97 -2.76 21.07
CA THR A 52 -12.65 -3.27 22.27
C THR A 52 -12.73 -4.80 22.29
N LYS A 53 -12.45 -5.45 21.15
CA LYS A 53 -12.40 -6.90 20.97
C LYS A 53 -11.24 -7.26 20.06
N GLY A 54 -10.56 -8.36 20.38
CA GLY A 54 -9.52 -8.92 19.52
C GLY A 54 -10.10 -9.41 18.19
N ASP A 55 -9.46 -9.06 17.09
CA ASP A 55 -9.86 -9.47 15.73
C ASP A 55 -8.68 -10.01 14.90
N ALA A 56 -7.49 -10.11 15.50
CA ALA A 56 -6.33 -10.72 14.86
C ALA A 56 -6.44 -12.26 14.87
N PRO A 57 -6.21 -12.96 13.75
CA PRO A 57 -6.19 -14.40 13.72
C PRO A 57 -4.86 -14.94 14.27
N LYS A 58 -4.87 -16.17 14.81
CA LYS A 58 -3.66 -16.80 15.39
C LYS A 58 -2.46 -16.87 14.45
N VAL A 59 -2.72 -16.96 13.14
CA VAL A 59 -1.70 -17.03 12.09
C VAL A 59 -1.12 -15.66 11.70
N SER A 60 -1.74 -14.57 12.16
CA SER A 60 -1.27 -13.20 11.96
C SER A 60 -1.55 -12.38 13.24
N PRO A 61 -0.88 -12.72 14.36
CA PRO A 61 -1.11 -12.06 15.65
C PRO A 61 -0.63 -10.62 15.62
N CYS A 62 -1.15 -9.79 16.52
CA CYS A 62 -0.58 -8.47 16.75
C CYS A 62 0.79 -8.57 17.41
N MET A 63 1.68 -7.65 17.07
CA MET A 63 3.06 -7.71 17.54
C MET A 63 3.16 -7.62 19.07
N GLY A 64 2.27 -6.84 19.72
CA GLY A 64 2.22 -6.75 21.18
C GLY A 64 1.94 -8.09 21.87
N ASP A 65 1.14 -8.96 21.26
CA ASP A 65 0.88 -10.30 21.77
C ASP A 65 2.12 -11.19 21.61
N VAL A 66 2.81 -11.09 20.46
CA VAL A 66 4.00 -11.90 20.14
C VAL A 66 5.17 -11.55 21.06
N THR A 67 5.40 -10.26 21.33
CA THR A 67 6.48 -9.79 22.21
C THR A 67 6.10 -9.83 23.69
N GLY A 68 4.82 -10.03 24.01
CA GLY A 68 4.28 -9.92 25.36
C GLY A 68 4.26 -8.48 25.90
N SER A 69 4.52 -7.47 25.06
CA SER A 69 4.58 -6.06 25.48
C SER A 69 3.20 -5.42 25.67
N ASN A 70 2.15 -5.97 25.04
CA ASN A 70 0.79 -5.47 25.18
C ASN A 70 -0.22 -6.61 24.95
N LYS A 71 -1.15 -6.81 25.88
CA LYS A 71 -2.21 -7.82 25.81
C LYS A 71 -3.62 -7.22 25.64
N ALA A 72 -3.71 -5.93 25.37
CA ALA A 72 -4.97 -5.27 25.06
C ALA A 72 -5.61 -5.88 23.81
N ALA A 73 -6.93 -5.74 23.69
CA ALA A 73 -7.62 -6.13 22.47
C ALA A 73 -6.98 -5.40 21.27
N CYS A 74 -6.73 -6.15 20.19
CA CYS A 74 -6.08 -5.63 18.99
C CYS A 74 -6.82 -6.09 17.73
N ARG A 75 -6.65 -5.33 16.64
CA ARG A 75 -7.10 -5.75 15.30
C ARG A 75 -6.17 -5.16 14.24
N PRO A 76 -6.07 -5.80 13.06
CA PRO A 76 -5.47 -5.15 11.90
C PRO A 76 -6.20 -3.85 11.56
N GLU A 77 -5.45 -2.80 11.22
CA GLU A 77 -6.04 -1.57 10.72
C GLU A 77 -6.74 -1.80 9.38
N PRO A 78 -7.83 -1.06 9.07
CA PRO A 78 -8.61 -1.25 7.84
C PRO A 78 -7.91 -0.63 6.61
N LEU A 79 -6.62 -0.92 6.45
CA LEU A 79 -5.81 -0.49 5.32
C LEU A 79 -6.11 -1.37 4.11
N ILE A 80 -6.47 -0.74 2.99
CA ILE A 80 -6.60 -1.42 1.70
C ILE A 80 -5.20 -1.66 1.14
N PHE A 81 -4.81 -2.92 0.96
CA PHE A 81 -3.59 -3.30 0.26
C PHE A 81 -3.91 -3.61 -1.21
N LEU A 82 -2.95 -3.34 -2.09
CA LEU A 82 -3.07 -3.56 -3.52
C LEU A 82 -2.08 -4.64 -3.95
N ARG A 83 -2.58 -5.67 -4.63
CA ARG A 83 -1.77 -6.69 -5.30
C ARG A 83 -1.90 -6.52 -6.80
N TYR A 84 -0.78 -6.62 -7.51
CA TYR A 84 -0.72 -6.46 -8.96
C TYR A 84 -0.37 -7.77 -9.63
N ASP A 85 -1.01 -8.00 -10.76
CA ASP A 85 -0.51 -8.85 -11.81
C ASP A 85 -0.36 -7.99 -13.06
N PHE A 86 0.90 -7.77 -13.44
CA PHE A 86 1.25 -6.89 -14.55
C PHE A 86 1.41 -7.62 -15.88
N ASP A 87 1.38 -8.96 -15.93
CA ASP A 87 1.60 -9.73 -17.16
C ASP A 87 2.83 -9.24 -17.99
N LEU A 88 3.96 -9.05 -17.31
CA LEU A 88 5.20 -8.55 -17.94
C LEU A 88 6.01 -9.70 -18.54
N ALA A 89 6.83 -9.38 -19.54
CA ALA A 89 7.94 -10.25 -19.91
C ALA A 89 8.96 -10.35 -18.75
N LEU A 90 9.79 -11.41 -18.77
CA LEU A 90 10.77 -11.69 -17.70
C LEU A 90 11.81 -10.58 -17.46
N ASP A 91 11.99 -9.68 -18.43
CA ASP A 91 12.84 -8.50 -18.36
C ASP A 91 12.10 -7.25 -17.83
N ASN A 92 10.89 -7.41 -17.30
CA ASN A 92 9.99 -6.34 -16.83
C ASN A 92 9.58 -5.35 -17.93
N THR A 93 9.38 -5.86 -19.16
CA THR A 93 8.94 -5.05 -20.30
C THR A 93 7.55 -5.44 -20.83
N VAL A 94 6.94 -4.48 -21.53
CA VAL A 94 5.74 -4.65 -22.36
C VAL A 94 6.02 -4.09 -23.75
N LYS A 95 5.33 -4.60 -24.78
CA LYS A 95 5.39 -4.03 -26.13
C LYS A 95 4.95 -2.56 -26.13
N ALA A 96 5.73 -1.72 -26.81
CA ALA A 96 5.35 -0.34 -27.09
C ALA A 96 4.20 -0.24 -28.10
N GLY A 97 3.39 0.82 -28.00
CA GLY A 97 2.35 1.15 -28.99
C GLY A 97 1.09 0.28 -28.97
N GLU A 98 0.99 -0.68 -28.03
CA GLU A 98 -0.15 -1.57 -27.87
C GLU A 98 -0.89 -1.30 -26.55
N ASN A 99 -2.14 -1.74 -26.46
CA ASN A 99 -2.85 -1.77 -25.19
C ASN A 99 -2.30 -2.90 -24.32
N HIS A 100 -2.24 -2.66 -23.01
CA HIS A 100 -1.79 -3.64 -22.03
C HIS A 100 -2.74 -3.68 -20.84
N ASP A 101 -3.24 -4.86 -20.50
CA ASP A 101 -4.14 -5.05 -19.36
C ASP A 101 -3.31 -5.43 -18.11
N ILE A 102 -3.59 -4.77 -17.00
CA ILE A 102 -3.04 -5.10 -15.68
C ILE A 102 -4.20 -5.49 -14.76
N THR A 103 -3.99 -6.50 -13.92
CA THR A 103 -4.98 -6.89 -12.92
C THR A 103 -4.57 -6.35 -11.55
N VAL A 104 -5.51 -5.69 -10.88
CA VAL A 104 -5.33 -5.15 -9.54
C VAL A 104 -6.35 -5.76 -8.59
N VAL A 105 -5.86 -6.34 -7.50
CA VAL A 105 -6.69 -6.92 -6.44
C VAL A 105 -6.54 -6.12 -5.15
N GLY A 106 -7.65 -5.60 -4.66
CA GLY A 106 -7.74 -5.01 -3.33
C GLY A 106 -7.92 -6.07 -2.25
N TYR A 107 -7.09 -6.04 -1.23
CA TYR A 107 -7.14 -6.99 -0.11
C TYR A 107 -6.82 -6.33 1.23
N TYR A 108 -7.01 -7.06 2.31
CA TYR A 108 -6.74 -6.61 3.68
C TYR A 108 -5.86 -7.63 4.39
N GLN A 109 -5.21 -7.20 5.46
CA GLN A 109 -4.65 -8.14 6.43
C GLN A 109 -5.76 -9.08 6.96
N PRO A 110 -5.47 -10.38 7.13
CA PRO A 110 -6.43 -11.33 7.66
C PRO A 110 -6.97 -10.90 9.03
N ARG A 111 -8.29 -10.99 9.22
CA ARG A 111 -8.97 -10.75 10.50
C ARG A 111 -10.17 -11.69 10.67
N LEU A 112 -10.69 -11.82 11.89
CA LEU A 112 -11.77 -12.75 12.21
C LEU A 112 -13.15 -12.23 11.74
N THR A 113 -13.35 -10.92 11.74
CA THR A 113 -14.57 -10.28 11.25
C THR A 113 -14.59 -10.08 9.74
N ALA A 114 -15.79 -9.85 9.19
CA ALA A 114 -15.97 -9.59 7.76
C ALA A 114 -15.18 -8.35 7.31
N LEU A 115 -14.45 -8.49 6.20
CA LEU A 115 -13.69 -7.43 5.53
C LEU A 115 -14.60 -6.45 4.77
N PRO A 116 -14.26 -5.15 4.65
CA PRO A 116 -14.96 -4.24 3.77
C PRO A 116 -14.74 -4.66 2.32
N LYS A 117 -15.69 -4.33 1.44
CA LYS A 117 -15.54 -4.61 0.01
C LYS A 117 -14.85 -3.42 -0.65
N VAL A 118 -13.87 -3.66 -1.51
CA VAL A 118 -13.32 -2.59 -2.35
C VAL A 118 -14.33 -2.33 -3.45
N THR A 119 -14.93 -1.13 -3.43
CA THR A 119 -16.08 -0.78 -4.27
C THR A 119 -15.67 -0.03 -5.53
N SER A 120 -14.52 0.63 -5.53
CA SER A 120 -14.00 1.32 -6.70
C SER A 120 -12.49 1.30 -6.77
N LEU A 121 -11.98 1.35 -8.00
CA LEU A 121 -10.57 1.52 -8.32
C LEU A 121 -10.44 2.46 -9.52
N LYS A 122 -9.54 3.43 -9.41
CA LYS A 122 -9.13 4.34 -10.48
C LYS A 122 -7.63 4.14 -10.72
N ALA A 123 -7.26 4.01 -11.98
CA ALA A 123 -5.87 4.02 -12.40
C ALA A 123 -5.57 5.25 -13.26
N GLU A 124 -4.37 5.79 -13.07
CA GLU A 124 -3.79 6.83 -13.90
C GLU A 124 -2.39 6.37 -14.33
N THR A 125 -1.98 6.75 -15.52
CA THR A 125 -0.68 6.42 -16.12
C THR A 125 0.09 7.68 -16.44
N THR A 126 1.42 7.61 -16.35
CA THR A 126 2.33 8.67 -16.78
C THR A 126 3.40 8.11 -17.70
N PHE A 127 3.81 8.92 -18.67
CA PHE A 127 4.84 8.58 -19.65
C PHE A 127 6.04 9.54 -19.59
N ASP A 128 5.91 10.63 -18.84
CA ASP A 128 6.89 11.73 -18.74
C ASP A 128 7.59 11.77 -17.36
N GLY A 129 7.57 10.66 -16.62
CA GLY A 129 8.18 10.56 -15.30
C GLY A 129 7.36 11.20 -14.18
N GLY A 130 6.05 11.31 -14.35
CA GLY A 130 5.12 11.76 -13.31
C GLY A 130 4.73 13.23 -13.37
N SER A 131 5.15 13.96 -14.41
CA SER A 131 4.76 15.35 -14.62
C SER A 131 3.29 15.47 -15.03
N THR A 132 2.82 14.59 -15.90
CA THR A 132 1.42 14.49 -16.30
C THR A 132 0.85 13.09 -16.02
N TRP A 133 -0.43 13.04 -15.65
CA TRP A 133 -1.14 11.81 -15.30
C TRP A 133 -2.41 11.72 -16.14
N HIS A 134 -2.55 10.64 -16.89
CA HIS A 134 -3.68 10.37 -17.77
C HIS A 134 -4.56 9.26 -17.19
N PRO A 135 -5.88 9.36 -17.25
CA PRO A 135 -6.75 8.28 -16.80
C PRO A 135 -6.54 7.02 -17.65
N ALA A 136 -6.47 5.86 -16.99
CA ALA A 136 -6.49 4.56 -17.64
C ALA A 136 -7.86 3.90 -17.45
N THR A 137 -8.38 3.26 -18.50
CA THR A 137 -9.67 2.59 -18.46
C THR A 137 -9.61 1.47 -17.43
N THR A 138 -10.49 1.51 -16.43
CA THR A 138 -10.53 0.51 -15.36
C THR A 138 -11.93 -0.06 -15.23
N ARG A 139 -12.05 -1.38 -15.15
CA ARG A 139 -13.32 -2.10 -14.99
C ARG A 139 -13.22 -3.13 -13.87
N ALA A 140 -14.28 -3.31 -13.10
CA ALA A 140 -14.37 -4.42 -12.16
C ALA A 140 -14.54 -5.74 -12.92
N THR A 141 -13.76 -6.75 -12.57
CA THR A 141 -13.76 -8.08 -13.22
C THR A 141 -13.98 -9.22 -12.23
N GLY A 142 -14.03 -8.92 -10.94
CA GLY A 142 -14.34 -9.91 -9.90
C GLY A 142 -14.42 -9.27 -8.52
N LYS A 143 -14.50 -10.11 -7.49
CA LYS A 143 -14.52 -9.64 -6.09
C LYS A 143 -13.21 -8.90 -5.78
N ASN A 144 -13.33 -7.61 -5.44
CA ASN A 144 -12.20 -6.69 -5.22
C ASN A 144 -11.15 -6.69 -6.35
N THR A 145 -11.52 -7.17 -7.55
CA THR A 145 -10.59 -7.40 -8.65
C THR A 145 -10.98 -6.50 -9.82
N PHE A 146 -9.99 -5.79 -10.34
CA PHE A 146 -10.15 -4.80 -11.38
C PHE A 146 -9.12 -5.04 -12.48
N THR A 147 -9.53 -4.83 -13.72
CA THR A 147 -8.61 -4.78 -14.86
C THR A 147 -8.47 -3.34 -15.32
N THR A 148 -7.24 -2.87 -15.40
CA THR A 148 -6.88 -1.56 -15.94
C THR A 148 -6.18 -1.75 -17.28
N THR A 149 -6.66 -1.07 -18.32
CA THR A 149 -6.07 -1.07 -19.66
C THR A 149 -5.22 0.19 -19.83
N ILE A 150 -3.91 0.01 -20.02
CA ILE A 150 -2.95 1.06 -20.33
C ILE A 150 -2.73 1.13 -21.83
N LYS A 151 -2.88 2.31 -22.44
CA LYS A 151 -2.53 2.53 -23.85
C LYS A 151 -1.06 2.91 -23.90
N ASN A 152 -0.17 1.95 -24.12
CA ASN A 152 1.26 2.23 -24.11
C ASN A 152 1.65 3.09 -25.32
N PRO A 153 2.45 4.15 -25.12
CA PRO A 153 2.95 4.95 -26.22
C PRO A 153 4.10 4.21 -26.94
N ARG A 154 4.68 4.84 -27.97
CA ARG A 154 5.93 4.33 -28.56
C ARG A 154 7.07 4.43 -27.54
N ARG A 155 8.08 3.55 -27.65
CA ARG A 155 9.20 3.47 -26.70
C ARG A 155 9.91 4.81 -26.46
N ASN A 156 10.10 5.61 -27.50
CA ASN A 156 10.75 6.92 -27.41
C ASN A 156 9.92 8.00 -26.68
N GLN A 157 8.61 7.79 -26.50
CA GLN A 157 7.72 8.70 -25.79
C GLN A 157 7.66 8.41 -24.28
N ALA A 158 8.19 7.26 -23.84
CA ALA A 158 8.29 6.89 -22.43
C ALA A 158 9.70 6.36 -22.09
N PRO A 159 10.76 7.18 -22.28
CA PRO A 159 12.14 6.72 -22.11
C PRO A 159 12.48 6.30 -20.68
N LYS A 160 11.72 6.76 -19.69
CA LYS A 160 11.84 6.40 -18.26
C LYS A 160 10.90 5.27 -17.83
N GLY A 161 10.18 4.67 -18.78
CA GLY A 161 9.15 3.67 -18.53
C GLY A 161 7.77 4.28 -18.24
N ILE A 162 6.84 3.40 -17.90
CA ILE A 162 5.45 3.73 -17.59
C ILE A 162 5.30 3.83 -16.08
N GLY A 163 4.81 4.97 -15.59
CA GLY A 163 4.43 5.13 -14.19
C GLY A 163 2.94 4.93 -13.99
N LEU A 164 2.55 4.47 -12.80
CA LEU A 164 1.16 4.19 -12.46
C LEU A 164 0.76 4.84 -11.13
N ARG A 165 -0.48 5.29 -11.05
CA ARG A 165 -1.10 5.77 -9.82
C ARG A 165 -2.45 5.11 -9.67
N ILE A 166 -2.57 4.33 -8.61
CA ILE A 166 -3.74 3.51 -8.34
C ILE A 166 -4.42 4.03 -7.08
N SER A 167 -5.70 4.36 -7.18
CA SER A 167 -6.52 4.76 -6.04
C SER A 167 -7.68 3.79 -5.88
N ALA A 168 -7.93 3.31 -4.67
CA ALA A 168 -9.08 2.46 -4.38
C ALA A 168 -9.85 2.96 -3.16
N THR A 169 -11.15 2.69 -3.14
CA THR A 169 -12.06 3.03 -2.05
C THR A 169 -12.87 1.80 -1.66
N ASP A 170 -13.16 1.66 -0.37
CA ASP A 170 -13.99 0.57 0.15
C ASP A 170 -15.41 1.00 0.55
N SER A 171 -16.22 0.02 0.94
CA SER A 171 -17.60 0.20 1.39
C SER A 171 -17.75 0.97 2.71
N GLN A 172 -16.65 1.30 3.39
CA GLN A 172 -16.61 2.09 4.63
C GLN A 172 -15.99 3.47 4.42
N GLY A 173 -15.64 3.83 3.17
CA GLY A 173 -15.02 5.11 2.82
C GLY A 173 -13.54 5.20 3.20
N ASN A 174 -12.88 4.08 3.47
CA ASN A 174 -11.42 4.03 3.54
C ASN A 174 -10.84 4.09 2.13
N THR A 175 -9.67 4.68 1.97
CA THR A 175 -8.99 4.82 0.69
C THR A 175 -7.52 4.44 0.77
N VAL A 176 -6.99 3.99 -0.36
CA VAL A 176 -5.55 3.87 -0.61
C VAL A 176 -5.24 4.58 -1.92
N ARG A 177 -4.11 5.29 -1.97
CA ARG A 177 -3.51 5.80 -3.20
C ARG A 177 -2.05 5.40 -3.23
N GLN A 178 -1.67 4.60 -4.22
CA GLN A 178 -0.29 4.21 -4.47
C GLN A 178 0.21 4.88 -5.76
N THR A 179 1.37 5.52 -5.70
CA THR A 179 2.06 6.13 -6.84
C THR A 179 3.38 5.39 -7.07
N MET A 180 3.52 4.82 -8.25
CA MET A 180 4.70 4.10 -8.74
C MET A 180 5.29 4.91 -9.90
N PRO A 181 6.39 5.66 -9.69
CA PRO A 181 6.98 6.50 -10.75
C PRO A 181 7.40 5.72 -11.99
N THR A 182 7.87 4.48 -11.82
CA THR A 182 8.13 3.51 -12.89
C THR A 182 7.61 2.15 -12.44
N ALA A 183 6.56 1.67 -13.09
CA ALA A 183 5.96 0.35 -12.87
C ALA A 183 6.56 -0.71 -13.80
N TYR A 184 6.79 -0.37 -15.07
CA TYR A 184 7.44 -1.24 -16.07
C TYR A 184 8.04 -0.41 -17.22
N THR A 185 8.80 -1.05 -18.11
CA THR A 185 9.42 -0.38 -19.27
C THR A 185 8.88 -0.91 -20.61
N LEU A 186 9.18 -0.21 -21.71
CA LEU A 186 8.72 -0.58 -23.04
C LEU A 186 9.85 -1.17 -23.91
N ARG A 187 9.51 -2.22 -24.66
CA ARG A 187 10.34 -2.80 -25.73
C ARG A 187 9.76 -2.56 -27.11
#